data_AF-A0A7S0SYP8-F1
#
_entry.id   AF-A0A7S0SYP8-F1
#
_cell.length_a   1.000
_cell.length_b   1.000
_cell.length_c   1.000
_cell.angle_alpha   90.00
_cell.angle_beta   90.00
_cell.angle_gamma   90.00
#
_symmetry.space_group_name_H-M   'P 1'
#
loop_
_entity.id
_entity.type
_entity.pdbx_description
1 polymer ?
#
loop_
_entity_poly.entity_id
_entity_poly.type
_entity_poly.pdbx_seq_one_letter_code
_entity_poly.pdbx_strand_id
1 'polypeptide(L)'
;SDHYNMYTYITTELPALVEASLPAAPGLKSITGHSMGGHGALVAAFKNPDAYAAVSAFAPICNPSLSPWGEKAFGAYLGSATAGKAFDAAELLRARGSAFQQFPDILIDQGLDDEFLVSQQLRPEALEAAAASVGQKVSVRRHPGMDHSYFFIASFMEDHVKFHAKALAAKAAAATASAAAANVLDPVDAATLAEFAKTAGKPIECQAAVAWGPNQPLTNETIIVAPPRKGEIRVKVMSNALCHTDIYT
;
A
#
# COMPACT_ATOMS: atom_id res chain seq x y z
N SER A 1 -5.79 -22.87 -1.37
CA SER A 1 -6.12 -22.82 -2.81
C SER A 1 -4.85 -23.07 -3.59
N ASP A 2 -4.87 -23.99 -4.56
CA ASP A 2 -3.65 -24.40 -5.28
C ASP A 2 -3.16 -23.36 -6.29
N HIS A 3 -3.98 -22.34 -6.58
CA HIS A 3 -3.72 -21.35 -7.63
C HIS A 3 -3.53 -19.90 -7.12
N TYR A 4 -3.79 -19.64 -5.83
CA TYR A 4 -3.80 -18.27 -5.29
C TYR A 4 -2.81 -18.12 -4.14
N ASN A 5 -1.53 -17.91 -4.48
CA ASN A 5 -0.42 -17.75 -3.53
C ASN A 5 0.04 -16.28 -3.42
N MET A 6 -0.91 -15.34 -3.42
CA MET A 6 -0.62 -13.89 -3.48
C MET A 6 0.22 -13.39 -2.30
N TYR A 7 0.09 -13.98 -1.12
CA TYR A 7 0.94 -13.63 0.01
C TYR A 7 2.41 -13.88 -0.33
N THR A 8 2.76 -15.12 -0.73
CA THR A 8 4.13 -15.48 -1.15
C THR A 8 4.60 -14.63 -2.31
N TYR A 9 3.75 -14.42 -3.31
CA TYR A 9 4.08 -13.59 -4.46
C TYR A 9 4.47 -12.17 -4.04
N ILE A 10 3.66 -11.51 -3.22
CA ILE A 10 3.90 -10.12 -2.79
C ILE A 10 5.04 -9.98 -1.78
N THR A 11 5.22 -10.95 -0.87
CA THR A 11 6.25 -10.83 0.19
C THR A 11 7.62 -11.38 -0.22
N THR A 12 7.68 -12.25 -1.23
CA THR A 12 8.89 -13.00 -1.55
C THR A 12 9.25 -12.90 -3.04
N GLU A 13 8.40 -13.41 -3.94
CA GLU A 13 8.76 -13.57 -5.35
C GLU A 13 8.90 -12.22 -6.07
N LEU A 14 7.91 -11.33 -5.94
CA LEU A 14 7.90 -10.03 -6.60
C LEU A 14 9.01 -9.11 -6.07
N PRO A 15 9.23 -8.97 -4.74
CA PRO A 15 10.36 -8.17 -4.25
C PRO A 15 11.71 -8.70 -4.73
N ALA A 16 11.92 -10.02 -4.75
CA ALA A 16 13.17 -10.60 -5.24
C ALA A 16 13.39 -10.27 -6.73
N LEU A 17 12.34 -10.36 -7.55
CA LEU A 17 12.42 -10.02 -8.97
C LEU A 17 12.71 -8.52 -9.18
N VAL A 18 12.05 -7.65 -8.42
CA VAL A 18 12.26 -6.19 -8.46
C VAL A 18 13.69 -5.83 -8.06
N GLU A 19 14.17 -6.35 -6.94
CA GLU A 19 15.52 -6.09 -6.42
C GLU A 19 16.62 -6.65 -7.36
N ALA A 20 16.31 -7.69 -8.14
CA ALA A 20 17.23 -8.24 -9.15
C ALA A 20 17.19 -7.52 -10.51
N SER A 21 16.06 -6.89 -10.87
CA SER A 21 15.82 -6.41 -12.24
C SER A 21 15.78 -4.88 -12.37
N LEU A 22 15.57 -4.16 -11.27
CA LEU A 22 15.43 -2.71 -11.24
C LEU A 22 16.50 -2.10 -10.31
N PRO A 23 16.84 -0.80 -10.46
CA PRO A 23 17.73 -0.10 -9.56
C PRO A 23 17.03 0.20 -8.21
N ALA A 24 16.63 -0.85 -7.50
CA ALA A 24 16.03 -0.80 -6.18
C ALA A 24 17.07 -1.26 -5.14
N ALA A 25 17.21 -0.50 -4.05
CA ALA A 25 18.10 -0.86 -2.96
C ALA A 25 17.61 -2.17 -2.29
N PRO A 26 18.41 -3.26 -2.29
CA PRO A 26 18.00 -4.55 -1.74
C PRO A 26 17.58 -4.43 -0.27
N GLY A 27 16.46 -5.05 0.09
CA GLY A 27 15.91 -5.02 1.45
C GLY A 27 15.42 -3.65 1.94
N LEU A 28 15.54 -2.57 1.17
CA LEU A 28 15.07 -1.23 1.54
C LEU A 28 13.70 -0.96 0.93
N LYS A 29 12.66 -1.45 1.59
CA LYS A 29 11.27 -1.35 1.11
C LYS A 29 10.28 -0.97 2.21
N SER A 30 9.15 -0.44 1.81
CA SER A 30 7.96 -0.19 2.64
C SER A 30 6.72 -0.59 1.85
N ILE A 31 5.56 -0.68 2.51
CA ILE A 31 4.34 -1.18 1.88
C ILE A 31 3.12 -0.33 2.20
N THR A 32 2.26 -0.13 1.20
CA THR A 32 0.96 0.53 1.35
C THR A 32 -0.08 -0.15 0.48
N GLY A 33 -1.35 0.17 0.68
CA GLY A 33 -2.43 -0.30 -0.18
C GLY A 33 -3.76 0.34 0.17
N HIS A 34 -4.77 0.04 -0.67
CA HIS A 34 -6.14 0.51 -0.51
C HIS A 34 -7.09 -0.67 -0.28
N SER A 35 -8.04 -0.58 0.66
CA SER A 35 -9.09 -1.59 0.85
C SER A 35 -8.52 -2.99 1.11
N MET A 36 -8.82 -3.97 0.25
CA MET A 36 -8.18 -5.30 0.26
C MET A 36 -6.65 -5.22 0.13
N GLY A 37 -6.12 -4.30 -0.67
CA GLY A 37 -4.68 -4.03 -0.74
C GLY A 37 -4.13 -3.42 0.55
N GLY A 38 -4.92 -2.59 1.23
CA GLY A 38 -4.57 -2.04 2.55
C GLY A 38 -4.50 -3.12 3.63
N HIS A 39 -5.44 -4.06 3.58
CA HIS A 39 -5.39 -5.30 4.34
C HIS A 39 -4.12 -6.10 4.06
N GLY A 40 -3.81 -6.35 2.79
CA GLY A 40 -2.61 -7.06 2.37
C GLY A 40 -1.33 -6.39 2.86
N ALA A 41 -1.25 -5.06 2.80
CA ALA A 41 -0.11 -4.28 3.29
C ALA A 41 0.11 -4.49 4.81
N LEU A 42 -0.97 -4.40 5.61
CA LEU A 42 -0.91 -4.62 7.06
C LEU A 42 -0.49 -6.06 7.40
N VAL A 43 -1.11 -7.06 6.76
CA VAL A 43 -0.77 -8.48 6.98
C VAL A 43 0.67 -8.79 6.59
N ALA A 44 1.11 -8.31 5.43
CA ALA A 44 2.48 -8.47 4.97
C ALA A 44 3.47 -7.82 5.95
N ALA A 45 3.20 -6.61 6.41
CA ALA A 45 4.04 -5.93 7.38
C ALA A 45 4.11 -6.70 8.72
N PHE A 46 2.96 -7.07 9.29
CA PHE A 46 2.93 -7.72 10.61
C PHE A 46 3.51 -9.12 10.61
N LYS A 47 3.41 -9.87 9.52
CA LYS A 47 3.99 -11.21 9.43
C LYS A 47 5.49 -11.20 9.12
N ASN A 48 6.05 -10.06 8.68
CA ASN A 48 7.46 -9.92 8.30
C ASN A 48 8.07 -8.68 8.99
N PRO A 49 8.30 -8.72 10.31
CA PRO A 49 8.53 -7.53 11.12
C PRO A 49 9.75 -6.68 10.71
N ASP A 50 10.79 -7.33 10.19
CA ASP A 50 12.04 -6.67 9.82
C ASP A 50 12.11 -6.29 8.33
N ALA A 51 11.16 -6.75 7.51
CA ALA A 51 11.24 -6.64 6.05
C ALA A 51 10.88 -5.24 5.52
N TYR A 52 10.09 -4.46 6.27
CA TYR A 52 9.56 -3.17 5.82
C TYR A 52 10.05 -2.03 6.71
N ALA A 53 10.25 -0.83 6.15
CA ALA A 53 10.60 0.36 6.93
C ALA A 53 9.35 1.04 7.51
N ALA A 54 8.24 1.01 6.77
CA ALA A 54 6.95 1.52 7.20
C ALA A 54 5.80 0.74 6.54
N VAL A 55 4.63 0.86 7.16
CA VAL A 55 3.35 0.42 6.61
C VAL A 55 2.29 1.51 6.77
N SER A 56 1.49 1.70 5.74
CA SER A 56 0.32 2.58 5.77
C SER A 56 -0.83 1.98 4.96
N ALA A 57 -2.05 2.48 5.09
CA ALA A 57 -3.13 2.09 4.18
C ALA A 57 -4.23 3.15 4.05
N PHE A 58 -4.97 3.08 2.94
CA PHE A 58 -6.20 3.83 2.69
C PHE A 58 -7.39 2.89 2.86
N ALA A 59 -8.35 3.26 3.71
CA ALA A 59 -9.60 2.53 3.96
C ALA A 59 -9.41 0.99 4.05
N PRO A 60 -8.46 0.48 4.87
CA PRO A 60 -8.12 -0.95 4.88
C PRO A 60 -9.23 -1.84 5.47
N ILE A 61 -9.28 -3.08 5.00
CA ILE A 61 -10.04 -4.16 5.68
C ILE A 61 -9.21 -4.64 6.88
N CYS A 62 -9.46 -4.07 8.06
CA CYS A 62 -8.65 -4.24 9.27
C CYS A 62 -8.92 -5.53 10.04
N ASN A 63 -10.17 -6.00 10.06
CA ASN A 63 -10.57 -7.19 10.84
C ASN A 63 -11.46 -8.11 9.98
N PRO A 64 -10.96 -8.65 8.85
CA PRO A 64 -11.74 -9.43 7.89
C PRO A 64 -12.44 -10.65 8.49
N SER A 65 -11.88 -11.27 9.54
CA SER A 65 -12.48 -12.42 10.22
C SER A 65 -13.85 -12.13 10.87
N LEU A 66 -14.20 -10.85 10.99
CA LEU A 66 -15.50 -10.36 11.48
C LEU A 66 -16.19 -9.45 10.46
N SER A 67 -15.84 -9.53 9.18
CA SER A 67 -16.49 -8.76 8.10
C SER A 67 -17.18 -9.70 7.11
N PRO A 68 -18.30 -9.31 6.48
CA PRO A 68 -18.95 -10.16 5.50
C PRO A 68 -18.05 -10.55 4.31
N TRP A 69 -17.22 -9.62 3.82
CA TRP A 69 -16.27 -9.93 2.74
C TRP A 69 -15.20 -10.92 3.18
N GLY A 70 -14.61 -10.72 4.35
CA GLY A 70 -13.58 -11.60 4.88
C GLY A 70 -14.10 -12.97 5.26
N GLU A 71 -15.31 -13.09 5.84
CA GLU A 71 -15.95 -14.38 6.10
C GLU A 71 -16.11 -15.20 4.82
N LYS A 72 -16.60 -14.58 3.74
CA LYS A 72 -16.73 -15.21 2.43
C LYS A 72 -15.37 -15.60 1.85
N ALA A 73 -14.41 -14.68 1.83
CA ALA A 73 -13.09 -14.89 1.22
C ALA A 73 -12.26 -15.93 2.00
N PHE A 74 -12.19 -15.83 3.32
CA PHE A 74 -11.50 -16.80 4.17
C PHE A 74 -12.18 -18.17 4.14
N GLY A 75 -13.51 -18.23 4.09
CA GLY A 75 -14.23 -19.47 3.85
C GLY A 75 -13.79 -20.15 2.55
N ALA A 76 -13.74 -19.40 1.45
CA ALA A 76 -13.37 -19.92 0.14
C ALA A 76 -11.88 -20.33 0.02
N TYR A 77 -10.96 -19.52 0.53
CA TYR A 77 -9.52 -19.74 0.33
C TYR A 77 -8.84 -20.55 1.43
N LEU A 78 -9.33 -20.43 2.66
CA LEU A 78 -8.71 -20.94 3.89
C LEU A 78 -9.64 -21.90 4.67
N GLY A 79 -10.86 -22.14 4.16
CA GLY A 79 -11.84 -23.07 4.72
C GLY A 79 -12.72 -22.49 5.84
N SER A 80 -12.32 -21.41 6.50
CA SER A 80 -13.15 -20.73 7.50
C SER A 80 -12.60 -19.34 7.88
N ALA A 81 -13.46 -18.48 8.43
CA ALA A 81 -13.04 -17.22 9.04
C ALA A 81 -12.03 -17.42 10.19
N THR A 82 -12.19 -18.49 10.98
CA THR A 82 -11.27 -18.85 12.07
C THR A 82 -9.87 -19.15 11.56
N ALA A 83 -9.74 -19.97 10.50
CA ALA A 83 -8.45 -20.22 9.85
C ALA A 83 -7.87 -18.92 9.25
N GLY A 84 -8.75 -18.04 8.76
CA GLY A 84 -8.41 -16.72 8.25
C GLY A 84 -7.79 -15.76 9.25
N LYS A 85 -7.93 -15.98 10.57
CA LYS A 85 -7.28 -15.15 11.59
C LYS A 85 -5.76 -15.06 11.43
N ALA A 86 -5.12 -16.08 10.86
CA ALA A 86 -3.69 -16.06 10.52
C ALA A 86 -3.31 -15.02 9.44
N PHE A 87 -4.30 -14.42 8.79
CA PHE A 87 -4.19 -13.37 7.80
C PHE A 87 -5.16 -12.22 8.13
N ASP A 88 -5.48 -11.97 9.39
CA ASP A 88 -6.30 -10.84 9.83
C ASP A 88 -5.42 -9.84 10.59
N ALA A 89 -5.36 -8.58 10.14
CA ALA A 89 -4.42 -7.60 10.67
C ALA A 89 -4.64 -7.30 12.17
N ALA A 90 -5.89 -7.17 12.61
CA ALA A 90 -6.22 -6.94 14.00
C ALA A 90 -5.94 -8.17 14.87
N GLU A 91 -6.28 -9.37 14.39
CA GLU A 91 -5.97 -10.62 15.12
C GLU A 91 -4.46 -10.88 15.20
N LEU A 92 -3.71 -10.58 14.13
CA LEU A 92 -2.25 -10.69 14.11
C LEU A 92 -1.60 -9.78 15.16
N LEU A 93 -2.08 -8.54 15.30
CA LEU A 93 -1.61 -7.66 16.37
C LEU A 93 -1.97 -8.21 17.76
N ARG A 94 -3.24 -8.57 18.00
CA ARG A 94 -3.68 -9.12 19.30
C ARG A 94 -2.84 -10.33 19.72
N ALA A 95 -2.48 -11.20 18.76
CA ALA A 95 -1.67 -12.38 19.00
C ALA A 95 -0.22 -12.09 19.42
N ARG A 96 0.27 -10.85 19.29
CA ARG A 96 1.63 -10.45 19.74
C ARG A 96 1.75 -10.36 21.27
N GLY A 97 0.63 -10.31 22.00
CA GLY A 97 0.64 -10.13 23.45
C GLY A 97 0.99 -8.69 23.84
N SER A 98 1.62 -8.49 24.99
CA SER A 98 1.93 -7.15 25.50
C SER A 98 3.33 -6.65 25.07
N ALA A 99 3.46 -5.34 24.83
CA ALA A 99 4.72 -4.64 24.51
C ALA A 99 5.35 -5.02 23.15
N PHE A 100 4.53 -5.03 22.09
CA PHE A 100 4.99 -5.16 20.72
C PHE A 100 4.87 -3.83 19.97
N GLN A 101 6.03 -3.19 19.75
CA GLN A 101 6.14 -2.03 18.88
C GLN A 101 7.07 -2.36 17.72
N GLN A 102 6.47 -2.62 16.57
CA GLN A 102 7.17 -2.91 15.31
C GLN A 102 7.54 -1.64 14.56
N PHE A 103 6.62 -0.66 14.53
CA PHE A 103 6.84 0.61 13.84
C PHE A 103 6.73 1.78 14.82
N PRO A 104 7.43 2.90 14.57
CA PRO A 104 7.18 4.14 15.32
C PRO A 104 5.73 4.63 15.17
N ASP A 105 5.12 4.38 14.02
CA ASP A 105 3.74 4.70 13.70
C ASP A 105 3.24 3.84 12.54
N ILE A 106 1.93 3.70 12.42
CA ILE A 106 1.24 3.11 11.28
C ILE A 106 0.19 4.13 10.82
N LEU A 107 0.29 4.59 9.59
CA LEU A 107 -0.60 5.63 9.06
C LEU A 107 -1.80 5.01 8.34
N ILE A 108 -3.00 5.31 8.80
CA ILE A 108 -4.25 4.95 8.13
C ILE A 108 -5.04 6.22 7.79
N ASP A 109 -5.48 6.34 6.55
CA ASP A 109 -6.51 7.31 6.16
C ASP A 109 -7.83 6.59 5.93
N GLN A 110 -8.92 7.12 6.52
CA GLN A 110 -10.27 6.59 6.37
C GLN A 110 -11.25 7.72 5.99
N GLY A 111 -11.94 7.58 4.86
CA GLY A 111 -13.09 8.41 4.54
C GLY A 111 -14.27 8.10 5.46
N LEU A 112 -14.95 9.12 5.98
CA LEU A 112 -16.12 8.93 6.85
C LEU A 112 -17.44 8.72 6.10
N ASP A 113 -17.46 9.06 4.81
CA ASP A 113 -18.62 8.88 3.93
C ASP A 113 -18.47 7.59 3.09
N ASP A 114 -17.45 6.78 3.41
CA ASP A 114 -17.16 5.48 2.82
C ASP A 114 -18.28 4.47 3.11
N GLU A 115 -18.91 3.97 2.05
CA GLU A 115 -20.03 3.04 2.11
C GLU A 115 -19.65 1.68 2.74
N PHE A 116 -18.37 1.29 2.64
CA PHE A 116 -17.86 0.04 3.20
C PHE A 116 -17.45 0.18 4.66
N LEU A 117 -17.17 1.41 5.13
CA LEU A 117 -17.07 1.72 6.56
C LEU A 117 -18.45 1.54 7.22
N VAL A 118 -19.49 2.16 6.65
CA VAL A 118 -20.88 2.05 7.14
C VAL A 118 -21.35 0.59 7.12
N SER A 119 -21.01 -0.15 6.07
CA SER A 119 -21.34 -1.57 5.91
C SER A 119 -20.46 -2.52 6.73
N GLN A 120 -19.62 -2.01 7.64
CA GLN A 120 -18.79 -2.79 8.56
C GLN A 120 -17.79 -3.76 7.87
N GLN A 121 -17.34 -3.43 6.66
CA GLN A 121 -16.30 -4.19 5.98
C GLN A 121 -14.91 -3.81 6.50
N LEU A 122 -14.68 -2.52 6.73
CA LEU A 122 -13.32 -1.98 6.96
C LEU A 122 -12.87 -2.11 8.41
N ARG A 123 -13.73 -1.73 9.36
CA ARG A 123 -13.52 -1.89 10.81
C ARG A 123 -12.19 -1.32 11.35
N PRO A 124 -11.80 -0.06 11.03
CA PRO A 124 -10.55 0.53 11.51
C PRO A 124 -10.44 0.58 13.04
N GLU A 125 -11.56 0.69 13.75
CA GLU A 125 -11.63 0.68 15.22
C GLU A 125 -11.13 -0.64 15.83
N ALA A 126 -11.30 -1.75 15.12
CA ALA A 126 -10.80 -3.04 15.57
C ALA A 126 -9.26 -3.10 15.53
N LEU A 127 -8.64 -2.44 14.53
CA LEU A 127 -7.18 -2.30 14.44
C LEU A 127 -6.65 -1.36 15.53
N GLU A 128 -7.30 -0.21 15.77
CA GLU A 128 -6.93 0.71 16.85
C GLU A 128 -6.94 0.00 18.21
N ALA A 129 -8.01 -0.74 18.51
CA ALA A 129 -8.11 -1.50 19.75
C ALA A 129 -7.03 -2.59 19.87
N ALA A 130 -6.76 -3.33 18.78
CA ALA A 130 -5.71 -4.34 18.74
C ALA A 130 -4.32 -3.72 18.96
N ALA A 131 -4.01 -2.61 18.29
CA ALA A 131 -2.75 -1.91 18.40
C ALA A 131 -2.54 -1.34 19.81
N ALA A 132 -3.58 -0.74 20.40
CA ALA A 132 -3.55 -0.26 21.79
C ALA A 132 -3.27 -1.39 22.79
N SER A 133 -3.84 -2.58 22.57
CA SER A 133 -3.63 -3.74 23.47
C SER A 133 -2.18 -4.24 23.51
N VAL A 134 -1.40 -3.96 22.45
CA VAL A 134 0.00 -4.40 22.34
C VAL A 134 1.02 -3.27 22.45
N GLY A 135 0.57 -2.01 22.48
CA GLY A 135 1.44 -0.83 22.53
C GLY A 135 1.99 -0.37 21.18
N GLN A 136 1.47 -0.88 20.06
CA GLN A 136 1.81 -0.39 18.72
C GLN A 136 1.04 0.91 18.46
N LYS A 137 1.74 1.97 18.05
CA LYS A 137 1.08 3.20 17.62
C LYS A 137 0.43 3.00 16.24
N VAL A 138 -0.84 3.39 16.12
CA VAL A 138 -1.57 3.51 14.86
C VAL A 138 -2.24 4.88 14.84
N SER A 139 -2.02 5.65 13.79
CA SER A 139 -2.62 6.95 13.56
C SER A 139 -3.70 6.81 12.47
N VAL A 140 -4.97 6.71 12.89
CA VAL A 140 -6.11 6.69 11.97
C VAL A 140 -6.67 8.10 11.80
N ARG A 141 -6.40 8.73 10.65
CA ARG A 141 -6.98 10.03 10.29
C ARG A 141 -8.33 9.78 9.61
N ARG A 142 -9.34 10.51 10.08
CA ARG A 142 -10.74 10.39 9.65
C ARG A 142 -11.12 11.63 8.85
N HIS A 143 -11.63 11.42 7.63
CA HIS A 143 -11.86 12.51 6.66
C HIS A 143 -13.35 12.62 6.32
N PRO A 144 -14.07 13.62 6.85
CA PRO A 144 -15.45 13.91 6.47
C PRO A 144 -15.59 14.21 4.97
N GLY A 145 -16.64 13.71 4.32
CA GLY A 145 -16.90 13.97 2.90
C GLY A 145 -16.05 13.15 1.92
N MET A 146 -15.19 12.27 2.42
CA MET A 146 -14.38 11.37 1.61
C MET A 146 -15.00 9.97 1.57
N ASP A 147 -15.05 9.40 0.38
CA ASP A 147 -15.60 8.07 0.07
C ASP A 147 -14.49 7.02 -0.12
N HIS A 148 -14.83 5.86 -0.69
CA HIS A 148 -13.89 4.77 -0.97
C HIS A 148 -13.13 4.91 -2.32
N SER A 149 -13.27 6.06 -2.99
CA SER A 149 -12.78 6.22 -4.37
C SER A 149 -11.30 6.57 -4.45
N TYR A 150 -10.76 6.53 -5.67
CA TYR A 150 -9.42 7.06 -5.93
C TYR A 150 -9.31 8.58 -5.75
N PHE A 151 -10.40 9.35 -5.73
CA PHE A 151 -10.34 10.77 -5.38
C PHE A 151 -9.94 10.97 -3.91
N PHE A 152 -10.48 10.13 -3.02
CA PHE A 152 -10.05 10.08 -1.63
C PHE A 152 -8.56 9.71 -1.53
N ILE A 153 -8.13 8.63 -2.19
CA ILE A 153 -6.72 8.18 -2.18
C ILE A 153 -5.80 9.29 -2.70
N ALA A 154 -6.13 9.89 -3.84
CA ALA A 154 -5.33 10.93 -4.47
C ALA A 154 -5.16 12.17 -3.57
N SER A 155 -6.18 12.51 -2.78
CA SER A 155 -6.17 13.66 -1.88
C SER A 155 -5.11 13.56 -0.77
N PHE A 156 -4.70 12.35 -0.40
CA PHE A 156 -3.80 12.09 0.72
C PHE A 156 -2.56 11.25 0.35
N MET A 157 -2.40 10.87 -0.92
CA MET A 157 -1.25 10.09 -1.39
C MET A 157 0.09 10.78 -1.11
N GLU A 158 0.16 12.11 -1.22
CA GLU A 158 1.38 12.87 -0.93
C GLU A 158 1.87 12.63 0.51
N ASP A 159 0.94 12.61 1.48
CA ASP A 159 1.27 12.38 2.88
C ASP A 159 1.81 10.97 3.12
N HIS A 160 1.20 9.97 2.48
CA HIS A 160 1.67 8.58 2.54
C HIS A 160 3.06 8.44 1.92
N VAL A 161 3.31 9.06 0.78
CA VAL A 161 4.65 9.04 0.14
C VAL A 161 5.69 9.69 1.07
N LYS A 162 5.39 10.84 1.67
CA LYS A 162 6.30 11.50 2.64
C LYS A 162 6.54 10.63 3.88
N PHE A 163 5.49 9.99 4.39
CA PHE A 163 5.56 9.07 5.53
C PHE A 163 6.54 7.92 5.24
N HIS A 164 6.40 7.26 4.09
CA HIS A 164 7.28 6.17 3.65
C HIS A 164 8.70 6.64 3.37
N ALA A 165 8.87 7.76 2.66
CA ALA A 165 10.18 8.31 2.33
C ALA A 165 11.00 8.59 3.61
N LYS A 166 10.37 9.17 4.64
CA LYS A 166 11.00 9.41 5.94
C LYS A 166 11.47 8.11 6.60
N ALA A 167 10.62 7.08 6.61
CA ALA A 167 10.95 5.79 7.23
C ALA A 167 12.05 5.04 6.47
N LEU A 168 12.01 5.06 5.13
CA LEU A 168 13.06 4.48 4.28
C LEU A 168 14.40 5.17 4.50
N ALA A 169 14.43 6.50 4.54
CA ALA A 169 15.66 7.25 4.83
C ALA A 169 16.22 6.88 6.22
N ALA A 170 15.37 6.75 7.24
CA ALA A 170 15.79 6.34 8.58
C ALA A 170 16.34 4.90 8.60
N LYS A 171 15.69 3.95 7.92
CA LYS A 171 16.16 2.56 7.82
C LYS A 171 17.49 2.46 7.07
N ALA A 172 17.66 3.21 5.98
CA ALA A 172 18.92 3.28 5.24
C ALA A 172 20.07 3.88 6.09
N ALA A 173 19.79 4.93 6.86
CA ALA A 173 20.75 5.51 7.79
C ALA A 173 21.14 4.54 8.91
N ALA A 174 20.19 3.75 9.43
CA ALA A 174 20.47 2.73 10.43
C ALA A 174 21.33 1.58 9.87
N ALA A 175 21.05 1.13 8.64
CA ALA A 175 21.83 0.09 7.97
C ALA A 175 23.27 0.54 7.67
N THR A 176 23.46 1.78 7.25
CA THR A 176 24.80 2.36 7.02
C THR A 176 25.58 2.60 8.32
N ALA A 177 24.89 2.94 9.42
CA ALA A 177 25.51 3.04 10.74
C ALA A 177 25.95 1.67 11.31
N SER A 178 25.27 0.57 10.95
CA SER A 178 25.68 -0.79 11.35
C SER A 178 26.67 -1.45 10.37
N ALA A 179 26.78 -0.94 9.15
CA ALA A 179 27.66 -1.45 8.10
C ALA A 179 28.66 -0.38 7.67
N ALA A 180 29.81 -0.33 8.34
CA ALA A 180 31.02 0.24 7.74
C ALA A 180 31.54 -0.69 6.62
N ALA A 181 30.75 -0.85 5.55
CA ALA A 181 31.11 -1.30 4.20
C ALA A 181 29.83 -1.60 3.41
N ALA A 182 29.59 -0.77 2.39
CA ALA A 182 28.80 -0.95 1.17
C ALA A 182 27.76 0.17 1.01
N ASN A 183 28.00 1.03 0.02
CA ASN A 183 27.01 1.94 -0.53
C ASN A 183 25.79 1.14 -0.99
N VAL A 184 24.69 1.22 -0.25
CA VAL A 184 23.37 0.69 -0.66
C VAL A 184 22.36 1.83 -0.67
N LEU A 185 22.65 2.82 -1.50
CA LEU A 185 21.68 3.69 -2.13
C LEU A 185 22.29 3.99 -3.48
N ASP A 186 22.14 3.08 -4.44
CA ASP A 186 22.19 3.55 -5.83
C ASP A 186 20.92 4.38 -6.00
N PRO A 187 21.01 5.70 -6.18
CA PRO A 187 19.84 6.48 -6.54
C PRO A 187 19.25 5.86 -7.81
N VAL A 188 17.94 6.04 -8.04
CA VAL A 188 17.34 5.92 -9.37
C VAL A 188 18.38 6.41 -10.38
N ASP A 189 18.77 5.57 -11.35
CA ASP A 189 20.02 5.80 -12.09
C ASP A 189 20.08 7.25 -12.58
N ALA A 190 21.27 7.85 -12.54
CA ALA A 190 21.41 9.28 -12.78
C ALA A 190 20.83 9.71 -14.15
N ALA A 191 20.76 8.82 -15.13
CA ALA A 191 20.12 9.09 -16.41
C ALA A 191 18.59 9.14 -16.29
N THR A 192 17.96 8.24 -15.52
CA THR A 192 16.53 8.28 -15.22
C THR A 192 16.15 9.52 -14.40
N LEU A 193 16.92 9.89 -13.37
CA LEU A 193 16.69 11.14 -12.63
C LEU A 193 16.86 12.37 -13.53
N ALA A 194 17.90 12.38 -14.37
CA ALA A 194 18.10 13.43 -15.35
C ALA A 194 16.95 13.48 -16.37
N GLU A 195 16.38 12.34 -16.77
CA GLU A 195 15.20 12.27 -17.62
C GLU A 195 13.98 12.91 -16.95
N PHE A 196 13.69 12.57 -15.69
CA PHE A 196 12.57 13.14 -14.96
C PHE A 196 12.75 14.65 -14.75
N ALA A 197 13.96 15.09 -14.41
CA ALA A 197 14.28 16.50 -14.24
C ALA A 197 14.01 17.33 -15.51
N LYS A 198 14.18 16.78 -16.71
CA LYS A 198 13.85 17.48 -17.97
C LYS A 198 12.40 17.91 -18.06
N THR A 199 11.50 17.14 -17.43
CA THR A 199 10.04 17.34 -17.45
C THR A 199 9.49 18.03 -16.21
N ALA A 200 10.34 18.36 -15.24
CA ALA A 200 9.92 19.06 -14.02
C ALA A 200 9.29 20.43 -14.36
N GLY A 201 8.08 20.67 -13.86
CA GLY A 201 7.33 21.90 -14.14
C GLY A 201 6.81 22.04 -15.58
N LYS A 202 6.92 20.99 -16.42
CA LYS A 202 6.46 21.00 -17.81
C LYS A 202 5.37 19.96 -18.06
N PRO A 203 4.45 20.22 -19.02
CA PRO A 203 3.58 19.19 -19.54
C PRO A 203 4.40 18.06 -20.17
N ILE A 204 3.85 16.85 -20.15
CA ILE A 204 4.42 15.70 -20.85
C ILE A 204 3.40 15.14 -21.83
N GLU A 205 3.90 14.60 -22.93
CA GLU A 205 3.11 13.84 -23.88
C GLU A 205 3.20 12.35 -23.53
N CYS A 206 2.06 11.66 -23.48
CA CYS A 206 2.05 10.22 -23.24
C CYS A 206 0.90 9.52 -23.99
N GLN A 207 1.10 8.23 -24.27
CA GLN A 207 0.03 7.37 -24.77
C GLN A 207 -0.89 6.97 -23.62
N ALA A 208 -2.20 7.08 -23.84
CA ALA A 208 -3.21 6.68 -22.86
C ALA A 208 -4.40 6.02 -23.56
N ALA A 209 -4.99 5.03 -22.90
CA ALA A 209 -6.31 4.54 -23.27
C ALA A 209 -7.36 5.49 -22.67
N VAL A 210 -8.15 6.17 -23.51
CA VAL A 210 -9.09 7.22 -23.10
C VAL A 210 -10.52 6.75 -23.32
N ALA A 211 -11.36 6.89 -22.28
CA ALA A 211 -12.81 6.77 -22.40
C ALA A 211 -13.41 8.16 -22.62
N TRP A 212 -13.97 8.42 -23.80
CA TRP A 212 -14.58 9.71 -24.14
C TRP A 212 -16.01 9.88 -23.62
N GLY A 213 -16.61 8.80 -23.09
CA GLY A 213 -17.91 8.84 -22.45
C GLY A 213 -18.31 7.49 -21.85
N PRO A 214 -19.39 7.46 -21.06
CA PRO A 214 -19.91 6.23 -20.48
C PRO A 214 -20.20 5.18 -21.55
N ASN A 215 -19.78 3.93 -21.32
CA ASN A 215 -19.97 2.77 -22.21
C ASN A 215 -19.36 2.89 -23.61
N GLN A 216 -18.49 3.88 -23.85
CA GLN A 216 -17.75 3.96 -25.12
C GLN A 216 -16.47 3.12 -25.05
N PRO A 217 -16.04 2.50 -26.16
CA PRO A 217 -14.76 1.81 -26.23
C PRO A 217 -13.60 2.75 -25.92
N LEU A 218 -12.57 2.23 -25.25
CA LEU A 218 -11.32 2.95 -25.05
C LEU A 218 -10.62 3.16 -26.39
N THR A 219 -10.08 4.37 -26.61
CA THR A 219 -9.21 4.66 -27.74
C THR A 219 -7.78 4.94 -27.26
N ASN A 220 -6.78 4.48 -28.02
CA ASN A 220 -5.38 4.81 -27.73
C ASN A 220 -5.10 6.21 -28.27
N GLU A 221 -4.94 7.15 -27.36
CA GLU A 221 -4.74 8.56 -27.66
C GLU A 221 -3.35 9.02 -27.21
N THR A 222 -2.83 9.99 -27.94
CA THR A 222 -1.72 10.81 -27.46
C THR A 222 -2.31 11.95 -26.65
N ILE A 223 -2.04 11.98 -25.34
CA ILE A 223 -2.55 13.00 -24.42
C ILE A 223 -1.41 13.87 -23.88
N ILE A 224 -1.78 15.06 -23.41
CA ILE A 224 -0.89 15.94 -22.67
C ILE A 224 -1.26 15.91 -21.19
N VAL A 225 -0.33 15.46 -20.35
CA VAL A 225 -0.46 15.49 -18.90
C VAL A 225 0.23 16.76 -18.39
N ALA A 226 -0.54 17.66 -17.80
CA ALA A 226 -0.05 18.89 -17.20
C ALA A 226 0.98 18.62 -16.07
N PRO A 227 1.85 19.59 -15.74
CA PRO A 227 2.66 19.49 -14.54
C PRO A 227 1.75 19.46 -13.28
N PRO A 228 2.16 18.76 -12.20
CA PRO A 228 1.38 18.75 -10.97
C PRO A 228 1.14 20.17 -10.44
N ARG A 229 -0.10 20.47 -10.07
CA ARG A 229 -0.44 21.68 -9.32
C ARG A 229 -0.08 21.52 -7.84
N LYS A 230 -0.26 22.58 -7.06
CA LYS A 230 -0.05 22.53 -5.60
C LYS A 230 -0.90 21.42 -4.99
N GLY A 231 -0.26 20.46 -4.32
CA GLY A 231 -0.91 19.30 -3.70
C GLY A 231 -1.12 18.10 -4.64
N GLU A 232 -0.67 18.19 -5.90
CA GLU A 232 -0.68 17.07 -6.83
C GLU A 232 0.73 16.48 -6.96
N ILE A 233 0.80 15.18 -7.24
CA ILE A 233 2.04 14.50 -7.63
C ILE A 233 1.86 13.84 -9.00
N ARG A 234 2.94 13.75 -9.78
CA ARG A 234 2.97 12.95 -11.02
C ARG A 234 3.80 11.70 -10.78
N VAL A 235 3.16 10.55 -10.90
CA VAL A 235 3.75 9.23 -10.66
C VAL A 235 4.04 8.55 -11.99
N LYS A 236 5.27 8.04 -12.19
CA LYS A 236 5.58 7.13 -13.29
C LYS A 236 5.39 5.70 -12.80
N VAL A 237 4.40 5.01 -13.34
CA VAL A 237 4.19 3.58 -13.09
C VAL A 237 5.06 2.81 -14.08
N MET A 238 6.12 2.17 -13.56
CA MET A 238 7.06 1.39 -14.39
C MET A 238 6.49 0.04 -14.80
N SER A 239 5.61 -0.51 -13.97
CA SER A 239 4.94 -1.78 -14.19
C SER A 239 3.60 -1.78 -13.47
N ASN A 240 2.62 -2.40 -14.10
CA ASN A 240 1.32 -2.71 -13.53
C ASN A 240 1.00 -4.20 -13.75
N ALA A 241 0.16 -4.75 -12.90
CA ALA A 241 -0.42 -6.08 -13.09
C ALA A 241 -1.94 -5.95 -12.95
N LEU A 242 -2.69 -6.65 -13.80
CA LEU A 242 -4.15 -6.69 -13.72
C LEU A 242 -4.58 -7.62 -12.59
N CYS A 243 -5.43 -7.15 -11.70
CA CYS A 243 -6.16 -7.99 -10.76
C CYS A 243 -7.32 -8.67 -11.49
N HIS A 244 -7.77 -9.83 -10.98
CA HIS A 244 -8.93 -10.52 -11.53
C HIS A 244 -10.15 -9.60 -11.62
N THR A 245 -10.42 -8.76 -10.61
CA THR A 245 -11.55 -7.81 -10.63
C THR A 245 -11.46 -6.77 -11.76
N ASP A 246 -10.26 -6.39 -12.18
CA ASP A 246 -10.03 -5.38 -13.23
C ASP A 246 -10.44 -5.90 -14.63
N ILE A 247 -10.62 -7.22 -14.78
CA ILE A 247 -10.97 -7.87 -16.06
C ILE A 247 -12.48 -8.11 -16.18
N TYR A 248 -13.21 -8.19 -15.06
CA TYR A 248 -14.63 -8.57 -15.02
C TYR A 248 -15.55 -7.42 -14.56
N THR A 249 -15.04 -6.18 -14.53
CA THR A 249 -15.85 -4.96 -14.39
C THR A 249 -15.99 -4.27 -15.75
#